data_AF-A0A6I9S1D5-F1
#
_entry.id   AF-A0A6I9S1D5-F1
#
_cell.length_a   1.000
_cell.length_b   1.000
_cell.length_c   1.000
_cell.angle_alpha   90.00
_cell.angle_beta   90.00
_cell.angle_gamma   90.00
#
_symmetry.space_group_name_H-M   'P 1'
#
loop_
_entity.id
_entity.type
_entity.pdbx_description
1 polymer ?
#
loop_
_entity_poly.entity_id
_entity_poly.type
_entity_poly.pdbx_seq_one_letter_code
_entity_poly.pdbx_strand_id
1 'polypeptide(L)'
;MDLSPLKLDIDELLDEFTKGNFTTLADMKKVWMAKKFSYIYEAKPTTNSALFMQSLYAHCISHMSSTSSLSRRLGGLYCLYCLYEIQPYKPRFKIYISLGELKRLKALVVDAKENNMGIAPALVKRMLDGNMFLFGFVDIVGGSVTQRVDEITKLQHRRAQIACEKLLTNTHIEDYLRMDLGTELELQTLKKMSTEYAKVKELAIQEASHAVEIKDIKHIAENNKMVGDMVQEIVKEWDAQKEAFYKQTGISHQNEIVAVNGFNEIVHLLNE
;
A
#
# COMPACT_ATOMS: atom_id res chain seq x y z
N MET A 1 2.98 2.98 22.43
CA MET A 1 2.93 4.43 22.70
C MET A 1 1.76 4.66 23.62
N ASP A 2 2.00 5.22 24.81
CA ASP A 2 0.89 5.62 25.68
C ASP A 2 0.29 6.92 25.14
N LEU A 3 -1.00 6.88 24.82
CA LEU A 3 -1.77 8.01 24.28
C LEU A 3 -2.77 8.55 25.29
N SER A 4 -2.75 8.04 26.52
CA SER A 4 -3.65 8.44 27.59
C SER A 4 -3.56 9.94 27.91
N PRO A 5 -2.37 10.58 27.97
CA PRO A 5 -2.28 12.03 28.19
C PRO A 5 -3.00 12.85 27.11
N LEU A 6 -2.84 12.48 25.84
CA LEU A 6 -3.49 13.20 24.73
C LEU A 6 -5.01 13.03 24.72
N LYS A 7 -5.49 11.86 25.17
CA LYS A 7 -6.93 11.63 25.35
C LYS A 7 -7.48 12.50 26.47
N LEU A 8 -6.76 12.61 27.59
CA LEU A 8 -7.12 13.51 28.69
C LEU A 8 -7.12 14.97 28.23
N ASP A 9 -6.14 15.41 27.46
CA ASP A 9 -6.12 16.77 26.90
C ASP A 9 -7.37 17.06 26.05
N ILE A 10 -7.78 16.10 25.19
CA ILE A 10 -9.02 16.22 24.41
C ILE A 10 -10.23 16.24 25.34
N ASP A 11 -10.28 15.38 26.36
CA ASP A 11 -11.40 15.31 27.30
C ASP A 11 -11.56 16.63 28.06
N GLU A 12 -10.46 17.22 28.54
CA GLU A 12 -10.46 18.53 29.20
C GLU A 12 -10.92 19.66 28.27
N LEU A 13 -10.46 19.66 27.01
CA LEU A 13 -10.89 20.63 26.01
C LEU A 13 -12.41 20.55 25.78
N LEU A 14 -12.95 19.33 25.66
CA LEU A 14 -14.38 19.09 25.45
C LEU A 14 -15.20 19.40 26.71
N ASP A 15 -14.67 19.14 27.90
CA ASP A 15 -15.30 19.47 29.17
C ASP A 15 -15.44 20.98 29.33
N GLU A 16 -14.41 21.76 28.99
CA GLU A 16 -14.50 23.23 29.01
C GLU A 16 -15.50 23.75 27.99
N PHE A 17 -15.49 23.20 26.77
CA PHE A 17 -16.48 23.54 25.74
C PHE A 17 -17.91 23.27 26.21
N THR A 18 -18.13 22.14 26.86
CA THR A 18 -19.44 21.73 27.37
C THR A 18 -19.87 22.56 28.58
N LYS A 19 -18.96 22.86 29.52
CA LYS A 19 -19.23 23.72 30.69
C LYS A 19 -19.64 25.13 30.30
N GLY A 20 -19.09 25.65 29.19
CA GLY A 20 -19.50 26.93 28.62
C GLY A 20 -20.86 26.91 27.90
N ASN A 21 -21.53 25.76 27.80
CA ASN A 21 -22.72 25.53 26.96
C ASN A 21 -22.52 25.98 25.50
N PHE A 22 -21.29 25.87 25.01
CA PHE A 22 -20.95 26.30 23.66
C PHE A 22 -21.45 25.31 22.62
N THR A 23 -21.80 25.82 21.45
CA THR A 23 -22.39 25.04 20.34
C THR A 23 -21.80 25.38 18.98
N THR A 24 -20.94 26.40 18.89
CA THR A 24 -20.40 26.90 17.63
C THR A 24 -18.93 26.52 17.45
N LEU A 25 -18.49 26.44 16.19
CA LEU A 25 -17.08 26.26 15.85
C LEU A 25 -16.22 27.44 16.31
N ALA A 26 -16.78 28.65 16.35
CA ALA A 26 -16.05 29.84 16.80
C ALA A 26 -15.70 29.72 18.29
N ASP A 27 -16.62 29.22 19.11
CA ASP A 27 -16.38 28.99 20.53
C ASP A 27 -15.38 27.86 20.74
N MET A 28 -15.46 26.79 19.94
CA MET A 28 -14.44 25.74 19.97
C MET A 28 -13.05 26.30 19.68
N LYS A 29 -12.92 27.19 18.68
CA LYS A 29 -11.63 27.84 18.38
C LYS A 29 -11.14 28.72 19.53
N LYS A 30 -12.04 29.39 20.27
CA LYS A 30 -11.64 30.17 21.46
C LYS A 30 -11.06 29.25 22.54
N VAL A 31 -11.78 28.17 22.88
CA VAL A 31 -11.34 27.17 23.87
C VAL A 31 -10.03 26.51 23.42
N TRP A 32 -9.92 26.15 22.15
CA TRP A 32 -8.71 25.61 21.52
C TRP A 32 -7.49 26.51 21.72
N MET A 33 -7.63 27.80 21.48
CA MET A 33 -6.54 28.77 21.65
C MET A 33 -6.22 28.99 23.14
N ALA A 34 -7.24 29.09 23.99
CA ALA A 34 -7.06 29.26 25.44
C ALA A 34 -6.27 28.09 26.06
N LYS A 35 -6.56 26.85 25.62
CA LYS A 35 -5.86 25.63 26.04
C LYS A 35 -4.54 25.39 25.33
N LYS A 36 -4.09 26.30 24.45
CA LYS A 36 -2.86 26.16 23.65
C LYS A 36 -2.82 24.86 22.84
N PHE A 37 -3.98 24.38 22.40
CA PHE A 37 -4.13 23.07 21.76
C PHE A 37 -3.48 22.99 20.38
N SER A 38 -3.11 24.13 19.80
CA SER A 38 -2.34 24.21 18.55
C SER A 38 -0.97 23.50 18.62
N TYR A 39 -0.43 23.28 19.83
CA TYR A 39 0.84 22.58 20.05
C TYR A 39 0.68 21.06 20.24
N ILE A 40 -0.52 20.49 20.04
CA ILE A 40 -0.76 19.05 20.24
C ILE A 40 0.16 18.14 19.41
N TYR A 41 0.72 18.65 18.31
CA TYR A 41 1.62 17.91 17.43
C TYR A 41 3.11 18.13 17.68
N GLU A 42 3.51 18.98 18.63
CA GLU A 42 4.94 19.21 18.93
C GLU A 42 5.61 17.94 19.48
N ALA A 43 4.86 17.14 20.25
CA ALA A 43 5.33 15.86 20.80
C ALA A 43 4.94 14.65 19.92
N LYS A 44 4.72 14.85 18.61
CA LYS A 44 4.34 13.75 17.71
C LYS A 44 5.44 12.67 17.66
N PRO A 45 5.08 11.38 17.48
CA PRO A 45 6.07 10.32 17.40
C PRO A 45 6.79 10.34 16.05
N THR A 46 8.07 9.94 16.07
CA THR A 46 8.90 9.78 14.87
C THR A 46 8.53 8.54 14.05
N THR A 47 8.01 7.50 14.71
CA THR A 47 7.51 6.28 14.08
C THR A 47 6.01 6.13 14.31
N ASN A 48 5.34 5.33 13.47
CA ASN A 48 3.92 5.01 13.62
C ASN A 48 2.97 6.23 13.67
N SER A 49 3.26 7.25 12.85
CA SER A 49 2.44 8.48 12.76
C SER A 49 0.98 8.19 12.38
N ALA A 50 0.71 7.17 11.56
CA ALA A 50 -0.65 6.78 11.21
C ALA A 50 -1.46 6.36 12.44
N LEU A 51 -0.86 5.55 13.33
CA LEU A 51 -1.52 5.12 14.57
C LEU A 51 -1.80 6.29 15.50
N PHE A 52 -0.83 7.17 15.64
CA PHE A 52 -0.99 8.39 16.42
C PHE A 52 -2.14 9.25 15.90
N MET A 53 -2.16 9.55 14.60
CA MET A 53 -3.21 10.37 13.98
C MET A 53 -4.59 9.73 14.09
N GLN A 54 -4.71 8.44 13.75
CA GLN A 54 -5.99 7.74 13.85
C GLN A 54 -6.47 7.60 15.30
N SER A 55 -5.57 7.58 16.29
CA SER A 55 -5.96 7.55 17.70
C SER A 55 -6.59 8.85 18.16
N LEU A 56 -6.03 9.99 17.75
CA LEU A 56 -6.61 11.30 18.04
C LEU A 56 -7.98 11.43 17.38
N TYR A 57 -8.08 11.05 16.10
CA TYR A 57 -9.35 11.08 15.38
C TYR A 57 -10.39 10.15 16.00
N ALA A 58 -10.02 8.91 16.32
CA ALA A 58 -10.92 7.95 16.96
C ALA A 58 -11.45 8.45 18.30
N HIS A 59 -10.62 9.13 19.10
CA HIS A 59 -11.05 9.70 20.37
C HIS A 59 -12.05 10.84 20.19
N CYS A 60 -11.87 11.72 19.20
CA CYS A 60 -12.88 12.74 18.89
C CYS A 60 -14.18 12.13 18.31
N ILE A 61 -14.06 11.10 17.48
CA ILE A 61 -15.20 10.38 16.90
C ILE A 61 -16.02 9.69 17.98
N SER A 62 -15.39 9.16 19.04
CA SER A 62 -16.10 8.51 20.16
C SER A 62 -17.00 9.50 20.89
N HIS A 63 -16.52 10.74 21.14
CA HIS A 63 -17.33 11.81 21.73
C HIS A 63 -18.45 12.27 20.79
N MET A 64 -18.14 12.46 19.51
CA MET A 64 -19.13 12.82 18.48
C MET A 64 -20.26 11.78 18.36
N SER A 65 -19.89 10.50 18.48
CA SER A 65 -20.77 9.34 18.36
C SER A 65 -21.45 8.92 19.67
N SER A 66 -21.14 9.59 20.78
CA SER A 66 -21.68 9.25 22.10
C SER A 66 -23.16 9.65 22.25
N THR A 67 -23.81 9.13 23.28
CA THR A 67 -25.17 9.53 23.70
C THR A 67 -25.16 10.73 24.66
N SER A 68 -24.06 11.48 24.72
CA SER A 68 -23.91 12.65 25.59
C SER A 68 -24.66 13.88 25.05
N SER A 69 -24.54 15.01 25.74
CA SER A 69 -25.20 16.26 25.35
C SER A 69 -24.84 16.68 23.92
N LEU A 70 -25.77 17.37 23.24
CA LEU A 70 -25.54 17.88 21.89
C LEU A 70 -24.28 18.76 21.82
N SER A 71 -24.05 19.60 22.85
CA SER A 71 -22.83 20.40 22.98
C SER A 71 -21.56 19.54 22.95
N ARG A 72 -21.51 18.45 23.75
CA ARG A 72 -20.33 17.57 23.77
C ARG A 72 -20.12 16.84 22.45
N ARG A 73 -21.20 16.34 21.82
CA ARG A 73 -21.14 15.68 20.50
C ARG A 73 -20.65 16.63 19.40
N LEU A 74 -21.14 17.87 19.40
CA LEU A 74 -20.65 18.93 18.50
C LEU A 74 -19.20 19.31 18.79
N GLY A 75 -18.81 19.36 20.06
CA GLY A 75 -17.43 19.56 20.46
C GLY A 75 -16.52 18.48 19.86
N GLY A 76 -16.92 17.21 19.92
CA GLY A 76 -16.20 16.10 19.27
C GLY A 76 -15.99 16.33 17.76
N LEU A 77 -17.04 16.75 17.05
CA LEU A 77 -16.98 17.07 15.61
C LEU A 77 -16.03 18.25 15.33
N TYR A 78 -16.14 19.34 16.10
CA TYR A 78 -15.31 20.53 15.88
C TYR A 78 -13.84 20.27 16.23
N CYS A 79 -13.57 19.53 17.29
CA CYS A 79 -12.22 19.10 17.67
C CYS A 79 -11.60 18.23 16.57
N LEU A 80 -12.35 17.26 16.04
CA LEU A 80 -11.94 16.42 14.91
C LEU A 80 -11.54 17.25 13.68
N TYR A 81 -12.34 18.26 13.33
CA TYR A 81 -12.04 19.17 12.24
C TYR A 81 -10.77 19.99 12.48
N CYS A 82 -10.61 20.57 13.68
CA CYS A 82 -9.42 21.34 14.03
C CYS A 82 -8.15 20.49 13.96
N LEU A 83 -8.17 19.27 14.50
CA LEU A 83 -7.05 18.33 14.42
C LEU A 83 -6.68 18.01 12.97
N TYR A 84 -7.66 17.81 12.10
CA TYR A 84 -7.38 17.57 10.68
C TYR A 84 -6.73 18.77 9.99
N GLU A 85 -7.18 19.99 10.28
CA GLU A 85 -6.68 21.20 9.63
C GLU A 85 -5.26 21.58 10.06
N ILE A 86 -4.92 21.40 11.34
CA ILE A 86 -3.61 21.80 11.89
C ILE A 86 -2.56 20.69 11.85
N GLN A 87 -2.86 19.54 11.25
CA GLN A 87 -1.91 18.42 11.17
C GLN A 87 -0.63 18.81 10.42
N PRO A 88 0.55 18.34 10.86
CA PRO A 88 1.84 18.71 10.27
C PRO A 88 2.22 17.89 9.02
N TYR A 89 1.35 16.99 8.57
CA TYR A 89 1.68 15.99 7.55
C TYR A 89 1.28 16.41 6.13
N LYS A 90 2.16 16.10 5.17
CA LYS A 90 1.93 16.25 3.72
C LYS A 90 2.37 14.94 3.03
N PRO A 91 1.46 14.19 2.38
CA PRO A 91 0.01 14.43 2.29
C PRO A 91 -0.70 14.31 3.65
N ARG A 92 -1.86 14.97 3.77
CA ARG A 92 -2.69 14.95 5.00
C ARG A 92 -3.23 13.55 5.26
N PHE A 93 -3.19 13.09 6.51
CA PHE A 93 -3.88 11.88 6.95
C PHE A 93 -5.38 12.09 6.90
N LYS A 94 -6.07 11.21 6.18
CA LYS A 94 -7.53 11.18 6.14
C LYS A 94 -8.11 10.63 7.45
N ILE A 95 -9.29 11.11 7.82
CA ILE A 95 -10.04 10.66 8.98
C ILE A 95 -10.71 9.34 8.61
N TYR A 96 -10.30 8.24 9.25
CA TYR A 96 -11.03 6.98 9.10
C TYR A 96 -12.39 7.07 9.80
N ILE A 97 -13.45 6.72 9.08
CA ILE A 97 -14.80 6.62 9.65
C ILE A 97 -15.46 5.30 9.22
N SER A 98 -16.01 4.57 10.20
CA SER A 98 -16.79 3.35 9.95
C SER A 98 -18.17 3.67 9.39
N LEU A 99 -18.87 2.66 8.85
CA LEU A 99 -20.26 2.82 8.44
C LEU A 99 -21.18 3.18 9.63
N GLY A 100 -20.92 2.63 10.81
CA GLY A 100 -21.66 2.94 12.04
C GLY A 100 -21.42 4.37 12.53
N GLU A 101 -20.16 4.80 12.58
CA GLU A 101 -19.76 6.17 12.90
C GLU A 101 -20.34 7.18 11.90
N LEU A 102 -20.41 6.83 10.60
CA LEU A 102 -21.03 7.67 9.57
C LEU A 102 -22.55 7.82 9.79
N LYS A 103 -23.25 6.76 10.17
CA LYS A 103 -24.69 6.84 10.53
C LYS A 103 -24.90 7.77 11.74
N ARG A 104 -24.01 7.71 12.74
CA ARG A 104 -24.06 8.59 13.92
C ARG A 104 -23.72 10.04 13.57
N LEU A 105 -22.76 10.28 12.68
CA LEU A 105 -22.47 11.61 12.13
C LEU A 105 -23.70 12.18 11.40
N LYS A 106 -24.38 11.37 10.58
CA LYS A 106 -25.63 11.77 9.91
C LYS A 106 -26.68 12.18 10.94
N ALA A 107 -26.89 11.38 11.99
CA ALA A 107 -27.83 11.70 13.06
C ALA A 107 -27.47 13.03 13.75
N LEU A 108 -26.19 13.25 14.09
CA LEU A 108 -25.72 14.51 14.68
C LEU A 108 -26.00 15.72 13.78
N VAL A 109 -25.83 15.58 12.46
CA VAL A 109 -26.15 16.66 11.51
C VAL A 109 -27.64 16.96 11.46
N VAL A 110 -28.50 15.95 11.58
CA VAL A 110 -29.96 16.14 11.67
C VAL A 110 -30.31 16.86 12.98
N ASP A 111 -29.83 16.36 14.12
CA ASP A 111 -30.04 16.98 15.44
C ASP A 111 -29.59 18.45 15.44
N ALA A 112 -28.42 18.74 14.85
CA ALA A 112 -27.91 20.11 14.74
C ALA A 112 -28.81 21.02 13.89
N LYS A 113 -29.40 20.51 12.80
CA LYS A 113 -30.36 21.27 11.98
C LYS A 113 -31.63 21.58 12.75
N GLU A 114 -32.18 20.60 13.46
CA GLU A 114 -33.40 20.76 14.27
C GLU A 114 -33.21 21.80 15.39
N ASN A 115 -31.98 21.89 15.92
CA ASN A 115 -31.62 22.88 16.95
C ASN A 115 -31.06 24.20 16.37
N ASN A 116 -31.27 24.50 15.09
CA ASN A 116 -30.83 25.73 14.40
C ASN A 116 -29.30 25.98 14.40
N MET A 117 -28.50 24.93 14.52
CA MET A 117 -27.04 25.00 14.51
C MET A 117 -26.48 24.78 13.09
N GLY A 118 -26.71 25.76 12.20
CA GLY A 118 -26.38 25.66 10.78
C GLY A 118 -24.89 25.49 10.43
N ILE A 119 -23.99 25.76 11.38
CA ILE A 119 -22.54 25.63 11.19
C ILE A 119 -22.13 24.15 11.07
N ALA A 120 -22.69 23.26 11.88
CA ALA A 120 -22.29 21.85 11.88
C ALA A 120 -22.59 21.14 10.55
N PRO A 121 -23.80 21.28 9.94
CA PRO A 121 -24.06 20.75 8.60
C PRO A 121 -23.14 21.33 7.53
N ALA A 122 -22.89 22.65 7.55
CA ALA A 122 -22.01 23.30 6.58
C ALA A 122 -20.55 22.79 6.72
N LEU A 123 -20.10 22.54 7.96
CA LEU A 123 -18.79 21.98 8.24
C LEU A 123 -18.66 20.56 7.70
N VAL A 124 -19.63 19.69 7.99
CA VAL A 124 -19.60 18.30 7.50
C VAL A 124 -19.61 18.26 5.98
N LYS A 125 -20.41 19.11 5.32
CA LYS A 125 -20.37 19.26 3.86
C LYS A 125 -18.96 19.62 3.37
N ARG A 126 -18.31 20.62 3.99
CA ARG A 126 -16.93 20.99 3.67
C ARG A 126 -15.94 19.83 3.86
N MET A 127 -16.08 19.05 4.92
CA MET A 127 -15.19 17.90 5.17
C MET A 127 -15.35 16.81 4.11
N LEU A 128 -16.58 16.61 3.62
CA LEU A 128 -16.88 15.69 2.51
C LEU A 128 -16.30 16.21 1.18
N ASP A 129 -16.61 17.46 0.83
CA ASP A 129 -16.15 18.11 -0.40
C ASP A 129 -14.60 18.18 -0.44
N GLY A 130 -13.97 18.36 0.72
CA GLY A 130 -12.52 18.37 0.90
C GLY A 130 -11.85 17.00 0.92
N ASN A 131 -12.58 15.91 0.67
CA ASN A 131 -12.06 14.53 0.68
C ASN A 131 -11.30 14.17 1.96
N MET A 132 -11.77 14.68 3.11
CA MET A 132 -11.09 14.52 4.40
C MET A 132 -11.28 13.13 5.00
N PHE A 133 -12.34 12.42 4.61
CA PHE A 133 -12.69 11.11 5.14
C PHE A 133 -12.12 9.94 4.32
N LEU A 134 -11.77 8.88 5.04
CA LEU A 134 -11.52 7.55 4.51
C LEU A 134 -12.60 6.62 5.05
N PHE A 135 -13.53 6.22 4.19
CA PHE A 135 -14.62 5.33 4.57
C PHE A 135 -14.14 3.89 4.69
N GLY A 136 -14.48 3.24 5.79
CA GLY A 136 -14.19 1.84 6.03
C GLY A 136 -15.40 1.09 6.61
N PHE A 137 -15.35 -0.23 6.50
CA PHE A 137 -16.41 -1.12 6.99
C PHE A 137 -16.25 -1.46 8.49
N VAL A 138 -15.05 -1.34 9.04
CA VAL A 138 -14.74 -1.87 10.37
C VAL A 138 -15.35 -0.97 11.45
N ASP A 139 -16.47 -1.42 12.00
CA ASP A 139 -17.16 -0.77 13.10
C ASP A 139 -16.66 -1.35 14.42
N ILE A 140 -15.53 -0.82 14.91
CA ILE A 140 -14.94 -1.32 16.14
C ILE A 140 -15.56 -0.58 17.33
N VAL A 141 -16.80 -0.93 17.67
CA VAL A 141 -17.33 -0.61 19.00
C VAL A 141 -16.56 -1.47 20.01
N GLY A 142 -15.45 -0.96 20.56
CA GLY A 142 -14.75 -1.55 21.70
C GLY A 142 -13.37 -2.18 21.47
N GLY A 143 -12.78 -2.10 20.28
CA GLY A 143 -11.43 -2.60 20.01
C GLY A 143 -10.40 -1.46 19.95
N SER A 144 -9.15 -1.81 20.23
CA SER A 144 -8.07 -0.85 20.40
C SER A 144 -7.71 -0.15 19.09
N VAL A 145 -7.22 1.09 19.16
CA VAL A 145 -6.79 1.83 17.96
C VAL A 145 -5.66 1.10 17.21
N THR A 146 -4.87 0.28 17.91
CA THR A 146 -3.89 -0.62 17.30
C THR A 146 -4.54 -1.61 16.34
N GLN A 147 -5.71 -2.16 16.68
CA GLN A 147 -6.47 -3.05 15.79
C GLN A 147 -6.97 -2.29 14.55
N ARG A 148 -7.50 -1.07 14.73
CA ARG A 148 -7.92 -0.19 13.61
C ARG A 148 -6.77 0.03 12.62
N VAL A 149 -5.57 0.30 13.12
CA VAL A 149 -4.40 0.61 12.29
C VAL A 149 -3.81 -0.63 11.64
N ASP A 150 -3.77 -1.75 12.35
CA ASP A 150 -3.34 -3.04 11.79
C ASP A 150 -4.24 -3.45 10.62
N GLU A 151 -5.56 -3.32 10.78
CA GLU A 151 -6.51 -3.64 9.72
C GLU A 151 -6.45 -2.67 8.52
N ILE A 152 -6.25 -1.37 8.77
CA ILE A 152 -5.98 -0.40 7.69
C ILE A 152 -4.68 -0.75 6.97
N THR A 153 -3.64 -1.14 7.70
CA THR A 153 -2.34 -1.54 7.12
C THR A 153 -2.49 -2.80 6.28
N LYS A 154 -3.24 -3.80 6.75
CA LYS A 154 -3.60 -5.00 5.97
C LYS A 154 -4.38 -4.64 4.70
N LEU A 155 -5.34 -3.73 4.78
CA LEU A 155 -6.10 -3.28 3.62
C LEU A 155 -5.20 -2.59 2.58
N GLN A 156 -4.27 -1.73 3.03
CA GLN A 156 -3.31 -1.07 2.15
C GLN A 156 -2.33 -2.06 1.52
N HIS A 157 -1.81 -3.00 2.30
CA HIS A 157 -0.95 -4.07 1.81
C HIS A 157 -1.67 -4.90 0.74
N ARG A 158 -2.94 -5.27 0.99
CA ARG A 158 -3.78 -5.99 0.01
C ARG A 158 -4.01 -5.18 -1.26
N ARG A 159 -4.24 -3.86 -1.15
CA ARG A 159 -4.37 -2.98 -2.33
C ARG A 159 -3.07 -2.88 -3.12
N ALA A 160 -1.93 -2.77 -2.44
CA ALA A 160 -0.62 -2.78 -3.08
C ALA A 160 -0.37 -4.11 -3.80
N GLN A 161 -0.70 -5.23 -3.16
CA GLN A 161 -0.63 -6.55 -3.77
C GLN A 161 -1.51 -6.65 -5.03
N ILE A 162 -2.78 -6.25 -4.95
CA ILE A 162 -3.69 -6.24 -6.12
C ILE A 162 -3.16 -5.32 -7.23
N ALA A 163 -2.58 -4.17 -6.89
CA ALA A 163 -1.97 -3.27 -7.87
C ALA A 163 -0.74 -3.91 -8.53
N CYS A 164 0.12 -4.59 -7.76
CA CYS A 164 1.24 -5.36 -8.29
C CYS A 164 0.76 -6.49 -9.20
N GLU A 165 -0.22 -7.28 -8.78
CA GLU A 165 -0.83 -8.34 -9.60
C GLU A 165 -1.41 -7.78 -10.90
N LYS A 166 -2.12 -6.64 -10.84
CA LYS A 166 -2.65 -5.95 -12.04
C LYS A 166 -1.58 -5.35 -12.94
N LEU A 167 -0.49 -4.84 -12.38
CA LEU A 167 0.63 -4.32 -13.16
C LEU A 167 1.36 -5.45 -13.88
N LEU A 168 1.59 -6.57 -13.20
CA LEU A 168 2.26 -7.74 -13.76
C LEU A 168 1.41 -8.41 -14.84
N THR A 169 0.11 -8.58 -14.62
CA THR A 169 -0.83 -9.15 -15.61
C THR A 169 -1.02 -8.30 -16.87
N ASN A 170 -0.68 -7.01 -16.84
CA ASN A 170 -0.75 -6.12 -18.01
C ASN A 170 0.59 -5.99 -18.77
N THR A 171 1.57 -6.84 -18.47
CA THR A 171 2.90 -6.75 -19.08
C THR A 171 3.33 -8.09 -19.67
N HIS A 172 3.99 -8.06 -20.83
CA HIS A 172 4.70 -9.22 -21.42
C HIS A 172 5.83 -9.76 -20.53
N ILE A 173 6.11 -9.12 -19.38
CA ILE A 173 7.12 -9.53 -18.41
C ILE A 173 6.81 -10.92 -17.87
N GLU A 174 5.54 -11.28 -17.70
CA GLU A 174 5.16 -12.62 -17.25
C GLU A 174 5.55 -13.70 -18.29
N ASP A 175 5.41 -13.40 -19.58
CA ASP A 175 5.83 -14.29 -20.67
C ASP A 175 7.35 -14.50 -20.63
N TYR A 176 8.13 -13.44 -20.45
CA TYR A 176 9.60 -13.52 -20.35
C TYR A 176 10.08 -14.21 -19.07
N LEU A 177 9.40 -14.03 -17.95
CA LEU A 177 9.74 -14.70 -16.69
C LEU A 177 9.53 -16.23 -16.78
N ARG A 178 8.51 -16.66 -17.52
CA ARG A 178 8.19 -18.07 -17.74
C ARG A 178 8.99 -18.71 -18.89
N MET A 179 9.62 -17.89 -19.72
CA MET A 179 10.40 -18.37 -20.87
C MET A 179 11.67 -19.12 -20.42
N ASP A 180 11.80 -20.34 -20.91
CA ASP A 180 13.04 -21.10 -20.86
C ASP A 180 13.88 -20.74 -22.10
N LEU A 181 14.93 -19.97 -21.87
CA LEU A 181 15.80 -19.49 -22.95
C LEU A 181 16.60 -20.66 -23.59
N GLY A 182 16.83 -21.75 -22.86
CA GLY A 182 17.52 -22.93 -23.37
C GLY A 182 16.69 -23.71 -24.39
N THR A 183 15.36 -23.75 -24.20
CA THR A 183 14.45 -24.36 -25.18
C THR A 183 14.20 -23.45 -26.36
N GLU A 184 14.00 -22.15 -26.15
CA GLU A 184 13.80 -21.16 -27.22
C GLU A 184 15.00 -21.09 -28.19
N LEU A 185 16.23 -21.21 -27.66
CA LEU A 185 17.46 -21.20 -28.46
C LEU A 185 17.88 -22.60 -28.94
N GLU A 186 17.10 -23.64 -28.66
CA GLU A 186 17.44 -25.04 -28.94
C GLU A 186 18.89 -25.39 -28.55
N LEU A 187 19.29 -25.05 -27.33
CA LEU A 187 20.69 -25.07 -26.89
C LEU A 187 21.38 -26.43 -27.14
N GLN A 188 20.66 -27.54 -27.02
CA GLN A 188 21.18 -28.88 -27.28
C GLN A 188 21.50 -29.10 -28.77
N THR A 189 20.63 -28.65 -29.66
CA THR A 189 20.84 -28.69 -31.11
C THR A 189 22.05 -27.85 -31.49
N LEU A 190 22.12 -26.62 -30.97
CA LEU A 190 23.24 -25.70 -31.22
C LEU A 190 24.58 -26.26 -30.71
N LYS A 191 24.59 -26.87 -29.53
CA LYS A 191 25.80 -27.48 -28.95
C LYS A 191 26.27 -28.66 -29.79
N LYS A 192 25.34 -29.52 -30.21
CA LYS A 192 25.64 -30.63 -31.12
C LYS A 192 26.27 -30.12 -32.43
N MET A 193 25.60 -29.18 -33.10
CA MET A 193 26.11 -28.57 -34.33
C MET A 193 27.48 -27.91 -34.14
N SER A 194 27.69 -27.19 -33.04
CA SER A 194 28.96 -26.54 -32.74
C SER A 194 30.09 -27.56 -32.55
N THR A 195 29.82 -28.70 -31.91
CA THR A 195 30.82 -29.77 -31.72
C THR A 195 31.12 -30.53 -33.01
N GLU A 196 30.10 -30.80 -33.82
CA GLU A 196 30.26 -31.44 -35.13
C GLU A 196 31.06 -30.56 -36.07
N TYR A 197 30.73 -29.27 -36.14
CA TYR A 197 31.49 -28.29 -36.90
C TYR A 197 32.95 -28.21 -36.46
N ALA A 198 33.21 -28.19 -35.15
CA ALA A 198 34.59 -28.18 -34.63
C ALA A 198 35.39 -29.42 -35.06
N LYS A 199 34.79 -30.61 -35.00
CA LYS A 199 35.42 -31.86 -35.46
C LYS A 199 35.71 -31.86 -36.96
N VAL A 200 34.75 -31.44 -37.78
CA VAL A 200 34.91 -31.35 -39.24
C VAL A 200 35.98 -30.32 -39.60
N LYS A 201 35.99 -29.18 -38.91
CA LYS A 201 36.99 -28.13 -39.09
C LYS A 201 38.39 -28.63 -38.75
N GLU A 202 38.56 -29.38 -37.66
CA GLU A 202 39.85 -29.98 -37.29
C GLU A 202 40.36 -30.96 -38.35
N LEU A 203 39.49 -31.85 -38.84
CA LEU A 203 39.83 -32.79 -39.91
C LEU A 203 40.20 -32.08 -41.21
N ALA A 204 39.45 -31.04 -41.60
CA ALA A 204 39.75 -30.24 -42.79
C ALA A 204 41.08 -29.50 -42.67
N ILE A 205 41.41 -28.99 -41.48
CA ILE A 205 42.70 -28.36 -41.18
C ILE A 205 43.85 -29.39 -41.29
N GLN A 206 43.66 -30.60 -40.73
CA GLN A 206 44.65 -31.68 -40.81
C GLN A 206 44.92 -32.07 -42.26
N GLU A 207 43.88 -32.27 -43.08
CA GLU A 207 44.04 -32.61 -44.50
C GLU A 207 44.71 -31.48 -45.29
N ALA A 208 44.29 -30.23 -45.10
CA ALA A 208 44.87 -29.07 -45.78
C ALA A 208 46.34 -28.80 -45.39
N SER A 209 46.75 -29.19 -44.18
CA SER A 209 48.15 -29.05 -43.71
C SER A 209 49.14 -29.93 -44.47
N HIS A 210 48.66 -30.95 -45.18
CA HIS A 210 49.47 -31.76 -46.09
C HIS A 210 49.74 -31.07 -47.44
N ALA A 211 48.98 -30.02 -47.79
CA ALA A 211 49.06 -29.35 -49.10
C ALA A 211 49.57 -27.89 -49.06
N VAL A 212 49.60 -27.24 -47.88
CA VAL A 212 49.91 -25.80 -47.72
C VAL A 212 50.82 -25.56 -46.50
N GLU A 213 51.67 -24.52 -46.54
CA GLU A 213 52.58 -24.17 -45.42
C GLU A 213 51.84 -23.88 -44.10
N ILE A 214 52.33 -24.49 -43.02
CA ILE A 214 51.75 -24.51 -41.65
C ILE A 214 51.49 -23.11 -41.05
N LYS A 215 52.17 -22.06 -41.54
CA LYS A 215 52.04 -20.68 -41.02
C LYS A 215 50.70 -20.04 -41.38
N ASP A 216 50.14 -20.34 -42.55
CA ASP A 216 48.87 -19.73 -43.01
C ASP A 216 47.64 -20.35 -42.33
N ILE A 217 47.80 -21.55 -41.76
CA ILE A 217 46.70 -22.33 -41.17
C ILE A 217 46.50 -22.04 -39.67
N LYS A 218 47.50 -21.44 -39.00
CA LYS A 218 47.44 -21.16 -37.54
C LYS A 218 46.27 -20.26 -37.15
N HIS A 219 46.00 -19.21 -37.93
CA HIS A 219 44.91 -18.26 -37.64
C HIS A 219 43.50 -18.89 -37.78
N ILE A 220 43.38 -20.01 -38.51
CA ILE A 220 42.11 -20.73 -38.66
C ILE A 220 41.81 -21.58 -37.40
N ALA A 221 42.86 -22.05 -36.71
CA ALA A 221 42.76 -22.91 -35.53
C ALA A 221 42.48 -22.14 -34.21
N GLU A 222 42.70 -20.82 -34.15
CA GLU A 222 42.70 -20.00 -32.93
C GLU A 222 41.31 -19.69 -32.32
N ASN A 223 40.27 -20.47 -32.60
CA ASN A 223 38.93 -20.19 -32.05
C ASN A 223 38.72 -20.94 -30.72
N ASN A 224 39.12 -20.29 -29.61
CA ASN A 224 39.17 -20.90 -28.27
C ASN A 224 37.81 -21.12 -27.59
N LYS A 225 36.69 -20.62 -28.12
CA LYS A 225 35.36 -20.78 -27.52
C LYS A 225 34.32 -21.21 -28.54
N MET A 226 33.67 -22.33 -28.27
CA MET A 226 32.55 -22.81 -29.08
C MET A 226 31.32 -21.92 -28.86
N VAL A 227 30.57 -21.67 -29.92
CA VAL A 227 29.33 -20.88 -29.86
C VAL A 227 28.32 -21.54 -28.92
N GLY A 228 28.24 -22.88 -28.94
CA GLY A 228 27.38 -23.62 -28.00
C GLY A 228 27.72 -23.38 -26.53
N ASP A 229 29.01 -23.25 -26.19
CA ASP A 229 29.45 -22.98 -24.82
C ASP A 229 29.17 -21.52 -24.43
N MET A 230 29.34 -20.57 -25.35
CA MET A 230 29.00 -19.16 -25.11
C MET A 230 27.51 -18.95 -24.85
N VAL A 231 26.63 -19.59 -25.65
CA VAL A 231 25.18 -19.51 -25.44
C VAL A 231 24.76 -20.23 -24.16
N GLN A 232 25.44 -21.32 -23.78
CA GLN A 232 25.20 -21.99 -22.51
C GLN A 232 25.48 -21.07 -21.31
N GLU A 233 26.55 -20.27 -21.35
CA GLU A 233 26.82 -19.29 -20.28
C GLU A 233 25.78 -18.18 -20.23
N ILE A 234 25.26 -17.72 -21.37
CA ILE A 234 24.16 -16.74 -21.43
C ILE A 234 22.88 -17.30 -20.80
N VAL A 235 22.54 -18.56 -21.08
CA VAL A 235 21.36 -19.23 -20.48
C VAL A 235 21.51 -19.33 -18.97
N LYS A 236 22.70 -19.70 -18.46
CA LYS A 236 22.96 -19.76 -17.02
C LYS A 236 22.84 -18.39 -16.34
N GLU A 237 23.37 -17.35 -16.96
CA GLU A 237 23.29 -15.98 -16.44
C GLU A 237 21.82 -15.51 -16.40
N TRP A 238 21.06 -15.79 -17.46
CA TRP A 238 19.63 -15.50 -17.52
C TRP A 238 18.84 -16.19 -16.39
N ASP A 239 19.10 -17.48 -16.15
CA ASP A 239 18.47 -18.23 -15.06
C ASP A 239 18.87 -17.68 -13.69
N ALA A 240 20.13 -17.30 -13.51
CA ALA A 240 20.61 -16.67 -12.27
C ALA A 240 19.92 -15.32 -11.99
N GLN A 241 19.70 -14.51 -13.03
CA GLN A 241 18.99 -13.24 -12.92
C GLN A 241 17.50 -13.44 -12.59
N LYS A 242 16.83 -14.41 -13.21
CA LYS A 242 15.45 -14.78 -12.86
C LYS A 242 15.37 -15.20 -11.39
N GLU A 243 16.25 -16.08 -10.92
CA GLU A 243 16.30 -16.50 -9.51
C GLU A 243 16.51 -15.34 -8.54
N ALA A 244 17.41 -14.41 -8.87
CA ALA A 244 17.63 -13.21 -8.07
C ALA A 244 16.38 -12.31 -8.02
N PHE A 245 15.69 -12.15 -9.15
CA PHE A 245 14.44 -11.40 -9.23
C PHE A 245 13.34 -12.01 -8.36
N TYR A 246 13.14 -13.34 -8.39
CA TYR A 246 12.15 -14.01 -7.54
C TYR A 246 12.47 -13.87 -6.04
N LYS A 247 13.75 -13.99 -5.65
CA LYS A 247 14.16 -13.78 -4.25
C LYS A 247 13.93 -12.36 -3.76
N GLN A 248 14.13 -11.35 -4.61
CA GLN A 248 13.94 -9.94 -4.24
C GLN A 248 12.46 -9.54 -4.20
N THR A 249 11.63 -10.12 -5.07
CA THR A 249 10.21 -9.76 -5.20
C THR A 249 9.27 -10.63 -4.37
N GLY A 250 9.70 -11.81 -3.92
CA GLY A 250 8.88 -12.74 -3.15
C GLY A 250 7.76 -13.41 -3.96
N ILE A 251 7.80 -13.30 -5.29
CA ILE A 251 6.87 -13.98 -6.20
C ILE A 251 7.32 -15.45 -6.28
N SER A 252 6.51 -16.39 -5.77
CA SER A 252 6.86 -17.81 -5.77
C SER A 252 6.87 -18.43 -7.18
N HIS A 253 7.73 -19.43 -7.38
CA HIS A 253 7.91 -20.17 -8.63
C HIS A 253 6.69 -20.96 -9.13
N GLN A 254 5.64 -21.11 -8.32
CA GLN A 254 4.50 -21.95 -8.66
C GLN A 254 3.21 -21.32 -8.16
N ASN A 255 2.30 -21.07 -9.11
CA ASN A 255 0.89 -21.30 -8.91
C ASN A 255 0.71 -22.77 -8.51
N GLU A 256 0.74 -23.07 -7.21
CA GLU A 256 -0.18 -24.11 -6.74
C GLU A 256 -1.57 -23.60 -7.06
N ILE A 257 -2.29 -24.37 -7.87
CA ILE A 257 -3.69 -24.17 -8.20
C ILE A 257 -4.46 -24.23 -6.87
N VAL A 258 -4.61 -23.09 -6.19
CA VAL A 258 -5.66 -22.94 -5.18
C VAL A 258 -6.92 -22.71 -5.97
N ALA A 259 -7.78 -23.74 -5.95
CA ALA A 259 -9.05 -23.79 -6.65
C ALA A 259 -9.78 -22.43 -6.62
N VAL A 260 -10.16 -21.96 -7.80
CA VAL A 260 -11.01 -20.80 -8.04
C VAL A 260 -12.43 -21.11 -7.54
N ASN A 261 -12.60 -21.21 -6.23
CA ASN A 261 -13.92 -21.41 -5.60
C ASN A 261 -14.33 -20.26 -4.67
N GLY A 262 -13.44 -19.29 -4.37
CA GLY A 262 -13.79 -18.13 -3.54
C GLY A 262 -14.30 -16.89 -4.31
N PHE A 263 -14.10 -16.83 -5.63
CA PHE A 263 -14.43 -15.65 -6.42
C PHE A 263 -15.91 -15.57 -6.83
N ASN A 264 -16.58 -16.70 -7.01
CA ASN A 264 -17.98 -16.73 -7.43
C ASN A 264 -18.97 -16.43 -6.29
N GLU A 265 -18.61 -16.72 -5.03
CA GLU A 265 -19.48 -16.41 -3.89
C GLU A 265 -19.54 -14.91 -3.56
N ILE A 266 -18.45 -14.16 -3.82
CA ILE A 266 -18.39 -12.72 -3.50
C ILE A 266 -19.10 -11.89 -4.59
N VAL A 267 -19.07 -12.33 -5.85
CA VAL A 267 -19.81 -11.66 -6.94
C VAL A 267 -21.32 -11.84 -6.78
N HIS A 268 -21.79 -12.94 -6.19
CA HIS A 268 -23.21 -13.15 -5.91
C HIS A 268 -23.72 -12.26 -4.76
N LEU A 269 -22.87 -11.92 -3.79
CA LEU A 269 -23.23 -11.05 -2.65
C LEU A 269 -23.16 -9.54 -2.96
N LEU A 270 -22.66 -9.16 -4.13
CA LEU A 270 -22.61 -7.76 -4.57
C LEU A 270 -23.76 -7.38 -5.51
N ASN A 271 -24.56 -8.36 -5.93
CA ASN A 271 -25.69 -8.18 -6.85
C ASN A 271 -27.07 -8.43 -6.19
N GLU A 272 -27.13 -8.52 -4.86
CA GLU A 272 -28.35 -8.43 -4.05
C GLU A 272 -28.27 -7.22 -3.10
#